data_AF-A0A0H3AIF1-F1
#
_entry.id   AF-A0A0H3AIF1-F1
#
_cell.length_a   1.000
_cell.length_b   1.000
_cell.length_c   1.000
_cell.angle_alpha   90.00
_cell.angle_beta   90.00
_cell.angle_gamma   90.00
#
_symmetry.space_group_name_H-M   'P 1'
#
loop_
_entity.id
_entity.type
_entity.pdbx_description
1 polymer ?
#
loop_
_entity_poly.entity_id
_entity_poly.type
_entity_poly.pdbx_seq_one_letter_code
_entity_poly.pdbx_strand_id
1 'polypeptide(L)' 'MKITLTPQQKLQLEEMHDSTRDGRVRDRIKAVLLASEGWSQAMIS' A
#
# COMPACT_ATOMS: atom_id res chain seq x y z
N MET A 1 10.18 10.40 1.48
CA MET A 1 10.78 9.07 1.71
C MET A 1 10.44 8.19 0.51
N LYS A 2 11.42 7.58 -0.15
CA LYS A 2 11.14 6.52 -1.14
C LYS A 2 10.92 5.23 -0.37
N ILE A 3 9.69 4.74 -0.35
CA ILE A 3 9.40 3.39 0.13
C ILE A 3 9.73 2.47 -1.05
N THR A 4 10.68 1.58 -0.88
CA THR A 4 11.01 0.57 -1.89
C THR A 4 10.53 -0.76 -1.34
N LEU A 5 9.38 -1.24 -1.81
CA LEU A 5 8.89 -2.58 -1.50
C LEU A 5 9.57 -3.59 -2.41
N THR A 6 10.02 -4.70 -1.83
CA THR A 6 10.38 -5.87 -2.64
C THR A 6 9.11 -6.51 -3.22
N PRO A 7 9.20 -7.28 -4.32
CA PRO A 7 8.04 -7.94 -4.91
C PRO A 7 7.28 -8.82 -3.91
N GLN A 8 8.01 -9.49 -3.00
CA GLN A 8 7.41 -10.31 -1.95
C GLN A 8 6.66 -9.48 -0.92
N GLN A 9 7.19 -8.31 -0.52
CA GLN A 9 6.49 -7.40 0.40
C GLN A 9 5.22 -6.83 -0.24
N LYS A 10 5.26 -6.51 -1.55
CA LYS A 10 4.09 -6.05 -2.29
C LYS A 10 2.99 -7.12 -2.27
N LEU A 11 3.34 -8.36 -2.60
CA LEU A 11 2.40 -9.48 -2.61
C LEU A 11 1.77 -9.71 -1.22
N GLN A 12 2.57 -9.73 -0.16
CA GLN A 12 2.05 -9.90 1.21
C GLN A 12 1.10 -8.76 1.62
N LEU A 13 1.37 -7.53 1.20
CA LEU A 13 0.50 -6.39 1.46
C LEU A 13 -0.81 -6.51 0.68
N GLU A 14 -0.77 -6.96 -0.57
CA GLU A 14 -1.98 -7.21 -1.38
C GLU A 14 -2.86 -8.32 -0.77
N GLU A 15 -2.26 -9.43 -0.31
CA GLU A 15 -2.97 -10.50 0.40
C GLU A 15 -3.57 -10.01 1.73
N MET A 16 -2.84 -9.17 2.46
CA MET A 16 -3.32 -8.60 3.72
C MET A 16 -4.44 -7.59 3.49
N HIS A 17 -4.41 -6.83 2.41
CA HIS A 17 -5.47 -5.90 1.99
C HIS A 17 -6.78 -6.64 1.68
N ASP A 18 -6.69 -7.77 0.98
CA ASP A 18 -7.83 -8.61 0.61
C ASP A 18 -8.46 -9.30 1.84
N SER A 19 -7.63 -9.88 2.70
CA SER A 19 -8.07 -10.61 3.90
C SER A 19 -8.55 -9.71 5.04
N THR A 20 -8.10 -8.45 5.09
CA THR A 20 -8.46 -7.50 6.15
C THR A 20 -9.89 -6.95 5.97
N ARG A 21 -10.70 -7.07 7.02
CA ARG A 21 -12.04 -6.45 7.14
C ARG A 21 -12.02 -5.03 7.70
N ASP A 22 -10.95 -4.63 8.38
CA ASP A 22 -10.82 -3.28 8.92
C ASP A 22 -10.48 -2.29 7.80
N GLY A 23 -11.42 -1.39 7.51
CA GLY A 23 -11.28 -0.41 6.44
C GLY A 23 -10.07 0.50 6.59
N ARG A 24 -9.67 0.84 7.83
CA ARG A 24 -8.51 1.72 8.07
C ARG A 24 -7.19 1.03 7.77
N VAL A 25 -7.10 -0.25 8.11
CA VAL A 25 -5.91 -1.07 7.82
C VAL A 25 -5.77 -1.26 6.31
N ARG A 26 -6.89 -1.55 5.62
CA ARG A 26 -6.93 -1.64 4.16
C ARG A 26 -6.45 -0.36 3.48
N ASP A 27 -6.91 0.80 3.96
CA ASP A 27 -6.52 2.10 3.41
C ASP A 27 -5.03 2.42 3.61
N ARG A 28 -4.48 2.10 4.80
CA ARG A 28 -3.04 2.24 5.08
C ARG A 28 -2.20 1.35 4.16
N ILE A 29 -2.60 0.11 3.96
CA ILE A 29 -1.88 -0.81 3.06
C ILE A 29 -1.90 -0.26 1.62
N LYS A 30 -3.05 0.23 1.16
CA LYS A 30 -3.19 0.85 -0.16
C LYS A 30 -2.29 2.07 -0.33
N ALA A 31 -2.23 2.94 0.67
CA ALA A 31 -1.34 4.10 0.67
C ALA A 31 0.15 3.70 0.59
N VAL A 32 0.55 2.64 1.29
CA VAL A 32 1.93 2.11 1.24
C VAL A 32 2.26 1.52 -0.13
N LEU A 33 1.33 0.78 -0.75
CA LEU A 33 1.49 0.24 -2.11
C LEU A 33 1.66 1.39 -3.14
N LEU A 34 0.77 2.38 -3.09
CA LEU A 34 0.81 3.55 -3.98
C LEU A 34 2.11 4.36 -3.80
N ALA A 35 2.52 4.60 -2.55
CA ALA A 35 3.78 5.30 -2.26
C ALA A 35 5.00 4.55 -2.80
N SER A 36 4.99 3.21 -2.77
CA SER A 36 6.05 2.40 -3.37
C SER A 36 6.07 2.43 -4.89
N GLU A 37 4.92 2.66 -5.52
CA GLU A 37 4.80 2.85 -6.97
C GLU A 37 5.14 4.29 -7.40
N GLY A 38 5.55 5.15 -6.47
CA GLY A 38 5.94 6.52 -6.74
C GLY A 38 4.78 7.50 -6.82
N TRP A 39 3.57 7.09 -6.42
CA TRP A 39 2.44 8.00 -6.30
C TRP A 39 2.72 8.99 -5.18
N SER A 40 2.73 10.26 -5.54
CA SER A 40 2.88 11.35 -4.59
C SER A 40 1.52 11.67 -3.96
N GLN A 41 1.51 12.09 -2.69
CA GLN A 41 0.28 12.44 -1.95
C GLN A 41 -0.60 13.46 -2.70
N ALA A 42 0.00 14.31 -3.54
CA ALA A 42 -0.69 15.27 -4.41
C ALA A 42 -1.54 14.63 -5.53
N MET A 43 -1.29 13.37 -5.90
CA MET A 43 -2.06 12.64 -6.92
C MET A 43 -3.26 11.89 -6.35
N ILE A 44 -3.37 11.81 -5.01
CA ILE A 44 -4.38 11.02 -4.29
C ILE A 44 -5.46 11.95 -3.68
N SER A 45 -5.38 13.28 -3.90
CA SER A 45 -6.31 14.27 -3.33
C SER A 45 -7.63 14.39 -4.07
#